data_AF-A0A8D0IYU1-F1
#
_entry.id   AF-A0A8D0IYU1-F1
#
_cell.length_a   1.000
_cell.length_b   1.000
_cell.length_c   1.000
_cell.angle_alpha   90.00
_cell.angle_beta   90.00
_cell.angle_gamma   90.00
#
_symmetry.space_group_name_H-M   'P 1'
#
loop_
_entity.id
_entity.type
_entity.pdbx_description
1 polymer ?
#
loop_
_entity_poly.entity_id
_entity_poly.type
_entity_poly.pdbx_seq_one_letter_code
_entity_poly.pdbx_strand_id
1 'polypeptide(L)'
;LFFFVSTVMDKPQTGQVSDLSQQVWILRGQTLMTVPRSSSVAPVTVTVVPCKYPESLEQGKGVPTYFGIENPERCLYCQDIGGQPTLQLKEQKILGLHNQAEPVKSFLFYHNKTTRTSSFESVAFPGWFIASSERGQPIIHTSDRGKILAFPPAMLWMIHSDEIK
;
A
#
# COMPACT_ATOMS: atom_id res chain seq x y z
N LEU A 1 -23.12 11.41 -22.57
CA LEU A 1 -23.33 10.56 -21.39
C LEU A 1 -22.28 9.45 -21.41
N PHE A 2 -21.29 9.49 -20.53
CA PHE A 2 -20.37 8.36 -20.36
C PHE A 2 -20.93 7.46 -19.26
N PHE A 3 -21.27 6.22 -19.63
CA PHE A 3 -21.66 5.19 -18.68
C PHE A 3 -20.40 4.70 -17.96
N PHE A 4 -20.31 4.89 -16.64
CA PHE A 4 -19.33 4.17 -15.83
C PHE A 4 -19.81 2.73 -15.69
N VAL A 5 -19.14 1.82 -16.38
CA VAL A 5 -19.26 0.39 -16.08
C VAL A 5 -18.60 0.20 -14.72
N SER A 6 -19.43 0.01 -13.69
CA SER A 6 -19.00 -0.58 -12.41
C SER A 6 -18.56 -2.01 -12.73
N THR A 7 -17.29 -2.20 -13.09
CA THR A 7 -16.72 -3.54 -13.15
C THR A 7 -16.77 -4.13 -11.75
N VAL A 8 -17.56 -5.18 -11.56
CA VAL A 8 -17.47 -6.01 -10.38
C VAL A 8 -16.04 -6.57 -10.39
N MET A 9 -15.24 -6.19 -9.40
CA MET A 9 -13.88 -6.68 -9.29
C MET A 9 -13.94 -8.04 -8.62
N ASP A 10 -13.91 -9.09 -9.44
CA ASP A 10 -14.04 -10.47 -8.94
C ASP A 10 -12.77 -10.95 -8.22
N LYS A 11 -11.61 -10.32 -8.48
CA LYS A 11 -10.34 -10.69 -7.84
C LYS A 11 -9.41 -9.48 -7.65
N PRO A 12 -8.79 -9.32 -6.47
CA PRO A 12 -7.71 -8.38 -6.25
C PRO A 12 -6.50 -8.67 -7.14
N GLN A 13 -5.76 -7.62 -7.51
CA GLN A 13 -4.44 -7.81 -8.10
C GLN A 13 -3.46 -8.22 -7.01
N THR A 14 -2.59 -9.19 -7.31
CA THR A 14 -1.64 -9.76 -6.35
C THR A 14 -0.21 -9.60 -6.84
N GLY A 15 0.74 -9.48 -5.94
CA GLY A 15 2.15 -9.43 -6.31
C GLY A 15 3.09 -9.41 -5.13
N GLN A 16 4.36 -9.10 -5.41
CA GLN A 16 5.41 -8.97 -4.40
C GLN A 16 5.97 -7.55 -4.41
N VAL A 17 6.25 -7.01 -3.24
CA VAL A 17 6.82 -5.66 -3.09
C VAL A 17 8.27 -5.77 -2.66
N SER A 18 9.12 -4.97 -3.30
CA SER A 18 10.43 -4.64 -2.75
C SER A 18 10.75 -3.15 -2.86
N ASP A 19 11.67 -2.65 -2.05
CA ASP A 19 12.26 -1.33 -2.24
C ASP A 19 13.39 -1.37 -3.30
N LEU A 20 13.98 -0.20 -3.58
CA LEU A 20 15.13 -0.06 -4.48
C LEU A 20 16.41 -0.73 -3.95
N SER A 21 16.48 -0.99 -2.65
CA SER A 21 17.57 -1.73 -1.99
C SER A 21 17.32 -3.24 -1.96
N GLN A 22 16.34 -3.73 -2.73
CA GLN A 22 15.97 -5.15 -2.82
C GLN A 22 15.49 -5.74 -1.48
N GLN A 23 14.99 -4.90 -0.57
CA GLN A 23 14.31 -5.38 0.63
C GLN A 23 12.86 -5.70 0.30
N VAL A 24 12.43 -6.90 0.69
CA VAL A 24 11.06 -7.40 0.54
C VAL A 24 10.31 -7.30 1.85
N TRP A 25 8.98 -7.32 1.76
CA TRP A 25 8.13 -7.36 2.94
C TRP A 25 7.96 -8.78 3.45
N ILE A 26 8.06 -8.96 4.76
CA ILE A 26 7.67 -10.17 5.47
C ILE A 26 6.69 -9.83 6.58
N LEU A 27 5.83 -10.78 6.95
CA LEU A 27 4.98 -10.65 8.14
C LEU A 27 5.64 -11.37 9.31
N ARG A 28 5.89 -10.65 10.41
CA ARG A 28 6.33 -11.24 11.68
C ARG A 28 5.30 -10.91 12.77
N GLY A 29 4.56 -11.91 13.22
CA GLY A 29 3.42 -11.72 14.12
C GLY A 29 2.32 -10.90 13.45
N GLN A 30 2.19 -9.62 13.82
CA GLN A 30 1.21 -8.68 13.26
C GLN A 30 1.84 -7.51 12.50
N THR A 31 3.18 -7.52 12.35
CA THR A 31 3.93 -6.38 11.83
C THR A 31 4.60 -6.73 10.50
N LEU A 32 4.45 -5.84 9.51
CA LEU A 32 5.19 -5.93 8.26
C LEU A 32 6.59 -5.37 8.45
N MET A 33 7.59 -6.18 8.11
CA MET A 33 9.01 -5.87 8.26
C MET A 33 9.68 -5.83 6.88
N THR A 34 10.73 -5.04 6.74
CA THR A 34 11.59 -5.04 5.55
C THR A 34 12.82 -5.92 5.79
N VAL A 35 13.10 -6.86 4.89
CA VAL A 35 14.30 -7.70 4.96
C VAL A 35 14.93 -7.87 3.57
N PRO A 36 16.25 -8.06 3.46
CA PRO A 36 16.88 -8.27 2.15
C PRO A 36 16.32 -9.53 1.52
N ARG A 37 16.03 -9.46 0.21
CA ARG A 37 15.63 -10.65 -0.55
C ARG A 37 16.73 -11.70 -0.52
N SER A 38 16.37 -12.93 -0.23
CA SER A 38 17.22 -14.12 -0.34
C SER A 38 16.36 -15.35 -0.67
N SER A 39 16.99 -16.46 -1.02
CA SER A 39 16.28 -17.73 -1.25
C SER A 39 15.63 -18.32 0.01
N SER A 40 16.04 -17.88 1.20
CA SER A 40 15.50 -18.34 2.49
C SER A 40 14.36 -17.46 3.03
N VAL A 41 14.04 -16.37 2.34
CA VAL A 41 12.98 -15.43 2.74
C VAL A 41 11.75 -15.70 1.87
N ALA A 42 10.62 -15.98 2.51
CA ALA A 42 9.31 -16.01 1.88
C ALA A 42 8.62 -14.64 2.04
N PRO A 43 8.51 -13.82 0.98
CA PRO A 43 7.88 -12.50 1.08
C PRO A 43 6.35 -12.61 1.20
N VAL A 44 5.71 -11.57 1.73
CA VAL A 44 4.24 -11.49 1.75
C VAL A 44 3.69 -11.20 0.37
N THR A 45 2.69 -11.96 -0.06
CA THR A 45 1.87 -11.59 -1.21
C THR A 45 1.01 -10.39 -0.84
N VAL A 46 1.18 -9.29 -1.57
CA VAL A 46 0.32 -8.11 -1.42
C VAL A 46 -0.89 -8.21 -2.32
N THR A 47 -2.00 -7.59 -1.90
CA THR A 47 -3.22 -7.42 -2.69
C THR A 47 -3.53 -5.96 -2.89
N VAL A 48 -3.92 -5.56 -4.09
CA VAL A 48 -4.39 -4.20 -4.36
C VAL A 48 -5.70 -4.20 -5.15
N VAL A 49 -6.58 -3.25 -4.80
CA VAL A 49 -7.87 -3.04 -5.45
C VAL A 49 -8.13 -1.53 -5.58
N PRO A 50 -8.25 -0.98 -6.80
CA PRO A 50 -8.67 0.41 -7.01
C PRO A 50 -10.01 0.72 -6.33
N CYS A 51 -10.17 1.94 -5.82
CA CYS A 51 -11.43 2.42 -5.28
C CYS A 51 -12.48 2.55 -6.39
N LYS A 52 -13.74 2.19 -6.08
CA LYS A 52 -14.87 2.26 -7.02
C LYS A 52 -15.31 3.70 -7.35
N TYR A 53 -15.07 4.64 -6.43
CA TYR A 53 -15.57 6.03 -6.52
C TYR A 53 -14.42 7.05 -6.47
N PRO A 54 -13.42 6.98 -7.36
CA PRO A 54 -12.26 7.87 -7.32
C PRO A 54 -12.62 9.36 -7.47
N GLU A 55 -13.74 9.68 -8.11
CA GLU A 55 -14.27 11.04 -8.28
C GLU A 55 -14.69 11.71 -6.98
N SER A 56 -14.97 10.93 -5.94
CA SER A 56 -15.32 11.44 -4.60
C SER A 56 -14.10 11.81 -3.74
N LEU A 57 -12.89 11.65 -4.28
CA LEU A 57 -11.61 11.88 -3.62
C LEU A 57 -10.81 12.99 -4.32
N GLU A 58 -9.74 13.47 -3.69
CA GLU A 58 -8.87 14.50 -4.29
C GLU A 58 -8.26 14.00 -5.62
N GLN A 59 -8.39 14.83 -6.66
CA GLN A 59 -7.93 14.51 -8.01
C GLN A 59 -6.45 14.86 -8.20
N GLY A 60 -5.79 14.18 -9.14
CA GLY A 60 -4.39 14.46 -9.48
C GLY A 60 -3.33 13.92 -8.51
N LYS A 61 -3.74 13.14 -7.49
CA LYS A 61 -2.83 12.54 -6.50
C LYS A 61 -2.33 11.13 -6.86
N GLY A 62 -2.99 10.46 -7.80
CA GLY A 62 -2.76 9.06 -8.15
C GLY A 62 -4.08 8.29 -8.14
N VAL A 63 -4.01 6.97 -8.31
CA VAL A 63 -5.19 6.10 -8.25
C VAL A 63 -5.48 5.75 -6.80
N PRO A 64 -6.64 6.10 -6.22
CA PRO A 64 -6.99 5.69 -4.87
C PRO A 64 -7.17 4.17 -4.83
N THR A 65 -6.42 3.48 -3.98
CA THR A 65 -6.27 2.03 -4.00
C THR A 65 -6.30 1.49 -2.57
N TYR A 66 -7.08 0.45 -2.35
CA TYR A 66 -7.01 -0.38 -1.15
C TYR A 66 -5.80 -1.30 -1.25
N PHE A 67 -5.09 -1.46 -0.14
CA PHE A 67 -3.85 -2.24 -0.09
C PHE A 67 -3.94 -3.26 1.06
N GLY A 68 -3.54 -4.50 0.82
CA GLY A 68 -3.52 -5.56 1.82
C GLY A 68 -2.45 -6.62 1.57
N ILE A 69 -2.52 -7.69 2.35
CA ILE A 69 -1.71 -8.90 2.20
C ILE A 69 -2.60 -10.15 2.20
N GLU A 70 -2.12 -11.21 1.57
CA GLU A 70 -2.73 -12.55 1.64
C GLU A 70 -2.04 -13.40 2.70
N ASN A 71 -2.80 -14.31 3.31
CA ASN A 71 -2.31 -15.34 4.23
C ASN A 71 -1.47 -14.80 5.43
N PRO A 72 -2.11 -14.15 6.42
CA PRO A 72 -3.55 -13.96 6.59
C PRO A 72 -4.08 -12.76 5.81
N GLU A 73 -5.36 -12.83 5.40
CA GLU A 73 -6.04 -11.70 4.72
C GLU A 73 -6.19 -10.51 5.68
N ARG A 74 -5.44 -9.44 5.42
CA ARG A 74 -5.46 -8.19 6.19
C ARG A 74 -5.25 -6.99 5.28
N CYS A 75 -5.81 -5.84 5.65
CA CYS A 75 -5.61 -4.60 4.91
C CYS A 75 -4.77 -3.60 5.70
N LEU A 76 -4.00 -2.80 4.98
CA LEU A 76 -3.32 -1.64 5.52
C LEU A 76 -4.34 -0.59 5.92
N TYR A 77 -4.14 -0.03 7.11
CA TYR A 77 -5.04 0.91 7.76
C TYR A 77 -4.21 2.02 8.41
N CYS A 78 -4.59 3.27 8.18
CA CYS A 78 -4.02 4.42 8.85
C CYS A 78 -4.97 4.89 9.97
N GLN A 79 -4.40 5.13 11.15
CA GLN A 79 -5.11 5.66 12.31
C GLN A 79 -4.33 6.80 12.94
N ASP A 80 -5.03 7.75 13.54
CA ASP A 80 -4.42 8.69 14.48
C ASP A 80 -4.29 8.03 15.84
N ILE A 81 -3.06 7.91 16.34
CA ILE A 81 -2.77 7.47 17.70
C ILE A 81 -1.99 8.58 18.39
N GLY A 82 -2.63 9.30 19.31
CA GLY A 82 -1.98 10.36 20.09
C GLY A 82 -1.54 11.58 19.27
N GLY A 83 -2.27 11.90 18.19
CA GLY A 83 -1.96 12.99 17.28
C GLY A 83 -0.97 12.62 16.17
N GLN A 84 -0.60 11.34 16.05
CA GLN A 84 0.35 10.86 15.04
C GLN A 84 -0.28 9.79 14.12
N PRO A 85 -0.24 10.02 12.79
CA PRO A 85 -0.69 9.04 11.81
C PRO A 85 0.16 7.77 11.83
N THR A 86 -0.43 6.64 12.20
CA THR A 86 0.21 5.33 12.33
C THR A 86 -0.36 4.35 11.32
N LEU A 87 0.52 3.58 10.65
CA LEU A 87 0.15 2.51 9.73
C LEU A 87 0.06 1.18 10.48
N GLN A 88 -1.03 0.44 10.27
CA GLN A 88 -1.26 -0.88 10.87
C GLN A 88 -1.84 -1.87 9.86
N LEU A 89 -1.82 -3.15 10.21
CA LEU A 89 -2.59 -4.20 9.56
C LEU A 89 -3.86 -4.48 10.37
N LYS A 90 -5.01 -4.51 9.69
CA LYS A 90 -6.30 -4.84 10.29
C LYS A 90 -6.91 -6.05 9.61
N GLU A 91 -7.51 -6.93 10.39
CA GLU A 91 -8.35 -8.03 9.88
C GLU A 91 -9.54 -7.43 9.14
N GLN A 92 -9.45 -7.45 7.81
CA GLN A 92 -10.39 -6.84 6.91
C GLN A 92 -10.21 -7.47 5.54
N LYS A 93 -11.33 -7.83 4.91
CA LYS A 93 -11.32 -8.33 3.52
C LYS A 93 -11.23 -7.17 2.56
N ILE A 94 -10.30 -7.24 1.60
CA ILE A 94 -10.05 -6.13 0.67
C ILE A 94 -11.23 -5.89 -0.27
N LEU A 95 -11.89 -6.96 -0.76
CA LEU A 95 -13.13 -6.83 -1.54
C LEU A 95 -14.30 -6.32 -0.70
N GLY A 96 -14.27 -6.56 0.62
CA GLY A 96 -15.24 -5.98 1.54
C GLY A 96 -15.12 -4.45 1.65
N LEU A 97 -13.91 -3.90 1.49
CA LEU A 97 -13.66 -2.45 1.41
C LEU A 97 -14.04 -1.88 0.04
N HIS A 98 -13.68 -2.58 -1.03
CA HIS A 98 -14.03 -2.20 -2.40
C HIS A 98 -15.54 -2.06 -2.62
N ASN A 99 -16.31 -2.97 -2.03
CA ASN A 99 -17.75 -3.04 -2.23
C ASN A 99 -18.56 -2.12 -1.29
N GLN A 100 -17.89 -1.31 -0.45
CA GLN A 100 -18.58 -0.30 0.36
C GLN A 100 -19.26 0.75 -0.54
N ALA A 101 -20.39 1.29 -0.07
CA ALA A 101 -21.12 2.32 -0.79
C ALA A 101 -20.34 3.65 -0.90
N GLU A 102 -19.40 3.88 0.02
CA GLU A 102 -18.54 5.05 0.06
C GLU A 102 -17.08 4.64 0.29
N PRO A 103 -16.09 5.43 -0.18
CA PRO A 103 -14.68 5.15 0.06
C PRO A 103 -14.32 5.17 1.55
N VAL A 104 -13.69 4.09 2.02
CA VAL A 104 -13.19 4.02 3.40
C VAL A 104 -11.79 4.62 3.47
N LYS A 105 -11.72 5.96 3.59
CA LYS A 105 -10.47 6.76 3.48
C LYS A 105 -9.29 6.24 4.31
N SER A 106 -9.54 5.72 5.51
CA SER A 106 -8.50 5.19 6.40
C SER A 106 -7.77 3.95 5.87
N PHE A 107 -8.31 3.27 4.86
CA PHE A 107 -7.69 2.12 4.19
C PHE A 107 -7.18 2.44 2.79
N LEU A 108 -7.34 3.68 2.34
CA LEU A 108 -7.01 4.09 0.99
C LEU A 108 -5.66 4.77 0.93
N PHE A 109 -4.95 4.46 -0.14
CA PHE A 109 -3.71 5.10 -0.51
C PHE A 109 -3.80 5.58 -1.96
N TYR A 110 -3.35 6.80 -2.25
CA TYR A 110 -3.10 7.21 -3.62
C TYR A 110 -1.86 6.46 -4.12
N HIS A 111 -2.10 5.51 -5.02
CA HIS A 111 -1.07 4.80 -5.74
C HIS A 111 -0.62 5.64 -6.93
N ASN A 112 0.62 6.13 -6.85
CA ASN A 112 1.26 6.85 -7.94
C ASN A 112 2.38 5.99 -8.51
N LYS A 113 2.28 5.67 -9.80
CA LYS A 113 3.20 4.78 -10.52
C LYS A 113 4.03 5.59 -11.51
N THR A 114 5.34 5.51 -11.36
CA THR A 114 6.31 5.94 -12.38
C THR A 114 6.73 4.75 -13.24
N THR A 115 7.61 4.96 -14.21
CA THR A 115 8.13 3.87 -15.07
C THR A 115 8.84 2.77 -14.29
N ARG A 116 9.40 3.06 -13.11
CA ARG A 116 10.23 2.11 -12.34
C ARG A 116 9.71 1.81 -10.94
N THR A 117 8.89 2.69 -10.37
CA THR A 117 8.55 2.64 -8.95
C THR A 117 7.13 3.09 -8.69
N SER A 118 6.58 2.65 -7.57
CA SER A 118 5.28 3.05 -7.03
C SER A 118 5.47 3.77 -5.70
N SER A 119 4.62 4.74 -5.43
CA SER A 119 4.48 5.36 -4.11
C SER A 119 3.02 5.28 -3.66
N PHE A 120 2.83 5.27 -2.35
CA PHE A 120 1.53 5.12 -1.71
C PHE A 120 1.36 6.21 -0.66
N GLU A 121 0.60 7.25 -0.98
CA GLU A 121 0.26 8.35 -0.07
C GLU A 121 -1.06 8.03 0.64
N SER A 122 -1.15 8.23 1.95
CA SER A 122 -2.41 8.03 2.69
C SER A 122 -3.49 9.03 2.25
N VAL A 123 -4.70 8.53 1.99
CA VAL A 123 -5.86 9.39 1.73
C VAL A 123 -6.37 10.04 3.01
N ALA A 124 -6.30 9.34 4.15
CA ALA A 124 -6.74 9.87 5.43
C ALA A 124 -5.76 10.90 6.02
N PHE A 125 -4.48 10.80 5.67
CA PHE A 125 -3.43 11.69 6.16
C PHE A 125 -2.58 12.20 4.99
N PRO A 126 -3.03 13.25 4.28
CA PRO A 126 -2.30 13.81 3.14
C PRO A 126 -0.86 14.17 3.50
N GLY A 127 0.07 13.90 2.59
CA GLY A 127 1.50 14.10 2.79
C GLY A 127 2.21 12.95 3.51
N TRP A 128 1.50 11.93 3.99
CA TRP A 128 2.10 10.74 4.62
C TRP A 128 2.17 9.56 3.67
N PHE A 129 3.29 8.84 3.70
CA PHE A 129 3.64 7.79 2.74
C PHE A 129 3.97 6.49 3.45
N ILE A 130 3.69 5.36 2.80
CA ILE A 130 4.26 4.06 3.16
C ILE A 130 5.73 4.06 2.74
N ALA A 131 6.63 3.82 3.68
CA ALA A 131 8.06 3.76 3.42
C ALA A 131 8.75 2.55 4.09
N SER A 132 9.86 2.13 3.50
CA SER A 132 10.80 1.21 4.14
C SER A 132 11.54 1.91 5.27
N SER A 133 11.88 1.12 6.29
CA SER A 133 12.84 1.52 7.32
C SER A 133 14.15 0.76 7.12
N GLU A 134 15.04 0.83 8.11
CA GLU A 134 16.27 0.05 8.15
C GLU A 134 16.01 -1.46 8.07
N ARG A 135 17.07 -2.21 7.76
CA ARG A 135 17.02 -3.66 7.66
C ARG A 135 16.44 -4.29 8.91
N GLY A 136 15.42 -5.13 8.73
CA GLY A 136 14.79 -5.87 9.82
C GLY A 136 13.92 -4.99 10.71
N GLN A 137 13.56 -3.78 10.27
CA GLN A 137 12.63 -2.88 10.94
C GLN A 137 11.23 -2.94 10.30
N PRO A 138 10.19 -2.50 11.02
CA PRO A 138 8.85 -2.37 10.46
C PRO A 138 8.82 -1.41 9.27
N ILE A 139 7.89 -1.63 8.35
CA ILE A 139 7.49 -0.55 7.43
C ILE A 139 6.92 0.62 8.24
N ILE A 140 7.12 1.83 7.74
CA ILE A 140 6.73 3.04 8.47
C ILE A 140 5.75 3.89 7.66
N HIS A 141 5.01 4.70 8.39
CA HIS A 141 4.22 5.80 7.86
C HIS A 141 5.02 7.08 8.10
N THR A 142 5.36 7.83 7.05
CA THR A 142 6.22 9.01 7.19
C THR A 142 5.78 10.17 6.32
N SER A 143 5.90 11.39 6.84
CA SER A 143 5.77 12.63 6.06
C SER A 143 7.10 13.17 5.53
N ASP A 144 8.23 12.54 5.90
CA ASP A 144 9.54 12.94 5.40
C ASP A 144 9.80 12.34 4.01
N ARG A 145 9.84 13.21 3.00
CA ARG A 145 10.07 12.85 1.59
C ARG A 145 11.53 12.61 1.21
N GLY A 146 12.43 12.41 2.18
CA GLY A 146 13.83 12.03 1.93
C GLY A 146 14.87 12.97 2.54
N LYS A 147 14.60 13.60 3.69
CA LYS A 147 15.58 14.40 4.42
C LYS A 147 16.29 13.66 5.55
N ILE A 148 15.80 12.52 6.05
CA ILE A 148 16.35 11.90 7.28
C ILE A 148 16.74 10.42 7.14
N LEU A 149 16.37 9.70 6.07
CA LEU A 149 16.83 8.31 5.88
C LEU A 149 17.91 8.28 4.80
N ALA A 150 19.13 7.87 5.15
CA ALA A 150 20.33 7.80 4.31
C ALA A 150 20.26 6.75 3.17
N PHE A 151 19.09 6.54 2.57
CA PHE A 151 18.83 5.53 1.54
C PHE A 151 17.97 6.11 0.41
N PRO A 152 18.22 5.75 -0.86
CA PRO A 152 17.44 6.22 -2.02
C PRO A 152 15.96 5.93 -1.80
N PRO A 153 15.04 6.77 -2.32
CA PRO A 153 13.86 7.18 -1.59
C PRO A 153 13.08 5.96 -1.08
N ALA A 154 13.08 5.78 0.23
CA ALA A 154 12.42 4.68 0.93
C ALA A 154 10.90 4.59 0.67
N MET A 155 10.34 5.57 -0.05
CA MET A 155 8.94 5.66 -0.50
C MET A 155 8.69 5.02 -1.86
N LEU A 156 9.73 4.48 -2.52
CA LEU A 156 9.65 3.92 -3.86
C LEU A 156 9.68 2.40 -3.83
N TRP A 157 8.52 1.81 -4.14
CA TRP A 157 8.27 0.38 -4.15
C TRP A 157 8.26 -0.15 -5.57
N MET A 158 8.99 -1.23 -5.82
CA MET A 158 8.85 -2.04 -7.03
C MET A 158 7.81 -3.12 -6.75
N ILE A 159 6.64 -2.99 -7.36
CA ILE A 159 5.63 -4.05 -7.38
C ILE A 159 6.01 -4.96 -8.54
N HIS A 160 6.50 -6.15 -8.22
CA HIS A 160 6.74 -7.21 -9.19
C HIS A 160 5.39 -7.90 -9.40
N SER A 161 4.65 -7.43 -10.41
CA SER A 161 3.51 -8.15 -10.94
C SER A 161 4.04 -9.09 -12.02
N ASP A 162 3.89 -10.39 -11.81
CA ASP A 162 3.70 -11.27 -12.96
C ASP A 162 2.35 -10.86 -13.57
N GLU A 163 2.40 -10.27 -14.76
CA GLU A 163 1.26 -9.82 -15.57
C GLU A 163 0.49 -8.58 -15.05
N ILE A 164 0.97 -7.40 -15.44
CA ILE A 164 0.09 -6.26 -15.70
C ILE A 164 -0.39 -6.40 -17.15
N LYS A 165 -1.58 -6.96 -17.33
CA LYS A 165 -2.39 -6.78 -18.54
C LYS A 165 -3.66 -6.05 -18.15
#